data_AF-A0A2R7SC94-F1
#
_entry.id   AF-A0A2R7SC94-F1
#
_cell.length_a   1.000
_cell.length_b   1.000
_cell.length_c   1.000
_cell.angle_alpha   90.00
_cell.angle_beta   90.00
_cell.angle_gamma   90.00
#
_symmetry.space_group_name_H-M   'P 1'
#
loop_
_entity.id
_entity.type
_entity.pdbx_description
1 polymer ?
#
loop_
_entity_poly.entity_id
_entity_poly.type
_entity_poly.pdbx_seq_one_letter_code
_entity_poly.pdbx_strand_id
1 'polypeptide(L)' 'AVEPRMDVEDVARAVVYMASLPLSANVQTLTVMATQMPYVGRG' A
#
# COMPACT_ATOMS: atom_id res chain seq x y z
N ALA A 1 3.85 -15.12 -17.60
CA ALA A 1 2.99 -13.93 -17.47
C ALA A 1 3.84 -12.77 -16.96
N VAL A 2 3.53 -11.53 -17.32
CA VAL A 2 4.19 -10.35 -16.73
C VAL A 2 3.76 -10.26 -15.27
N GLU A 3 4.72 -10.05 -14.36
CA GLU A 3 4.45 -9.89 -12.94
C GLU A 3 3.61 -8.62 -12.69
N PRO A 4 2.51 -8.69 -11.92
CA PRO A 4 1.75 -7.51 -11.51
C PRO A 4 2.63 -6.56 -10.70
N ARG A 5 2.70 -5.30 -11.12
CA ARG A 5 3.42 -4.23 -10.42
C ARG A 5 2.46 -3.11 -10.07
N MET A 6 2.79 -2.37 -9.03
CA MET A 6 2.16 -1.09 -8.71
C MET A 6 3.06 0.05 -9.12
N ASP A 7 2.46 1.22 -9.32
CA ASP A 7 3.23 2.44 -9.54
C ASP A 7 3.84 2.94 -8.22
N VAL A 8 5.04 3.54 -8.26
CA VAL A 8 5.73 4.00 -7.05
C VAL A 8 5.01 5.18 -6.40
N GLU A 9 4.31 5.97 -7.21
CA GLU A 9 3.46 7.09 -6.84
C GLU A 9 2.33 6.66 -5.89
N ASP A 10 1.84 5.43 -6.00
CA ASP A 10 0.81 4.91 -5.09
C ASP A 10 1.36 4.70 -3.67
N VAL A 11 2.60 4.24 -3.56
CA VAL A 11 3.30 4.12 -2.26
C VAL A 11 3.59 5.51 -1.68
N ALA A 12 4.04 6.45 -2.51
CA ALA A 12 4.28 7.82 -2.08
C ALA A 12 3.01 8.47 -1.50
N ARG A 13 1.87 8.26 -2.16
CA ARG A 13 0.57 8.77 -1.67
C ARG A 13 0.18 8.17 -0.33
N ALA A 14 0.45 6.88 -0.11
CA ALA A 14 0.21 6.22 1.17
C ALA A 14 1.06 6.82 2.30
N VAL A 15 2.35 7.10 2.03
CA VAL A 15 3.25 7.75 2.99
C VAL A 15 2.79 9.17 3.31
N VAL A 16 2.41 9.97 2.30
CA VAL A 16 1.89 11.33 2.50
C VAL A 16 0.61 11.31 3.33
N TYR A 17 -0.29 10.36 3.07
CA TYR A 17 -1.49 10.18 3.88
C TYR A 17 -1.13 9.92 5.35
N MET A 18 -0.23 8.97 5.64
CA MET A 18 0.20 8.68 7.01
C MET A 18 0.82 9.91 7.68
N ALA A 19 1.66 10.66 6.97
CA ALA A 19 2.31 11.86 7.48
C ALA A 19 1.34 13.04 7.71
N SER A 20 0.19 13.05 7.02
CA SER A 20 -0.83 14.11 7.15
C SER A 20 -1.71 13.98 8.40
N LEU A 21 -1.61 12.87 9.14
CA LEU A 21 -2.45 12.61 10.30
C LEU A 21 -2.07 13.48 11.50
N PRO A 22 -3.05 13.86 12.35
CA PRO A 22 -2.76 14.54 13.61
C PRO A 22 -1.98 13.61 14.54
N LEU A 23 -1.19 14.16 15.47
CA LEU A 23 -0.35 13.39 16.39
C LEU A 23 -1.12 12.39 17.29
N SER A 24 -2.43 12.56 17.43
CA SER A 24 -3.31 11.65 18.16
C SER A 24 -3.72 10.41 17.35
N ALA A 25 -3.45 10.38 16.04
CA ALA A 25 -3.81 9.30 15.14
C ALA A 25 -2.57 8.68 14.51
N ASN A 26 -2.55 7.35 14.41
CA ASN A 26 -1.43 6.62 13.87
C ASN A 26 -1.90 5.43 13.01
N VAL A 27 -1.26 5.26 11.87
CA VAL A 27 -1.37 4.05 11.04
C VAL A 27 -0.19 3.16 11.41
N GLN A 28 -0.38 2.26 12.37
CA GLN A 28 0.68 1.36 12.83
C GLN A 28 1.13 0.36 11.76
N THR A 29 0.22 -0.05 10.88
CA THR A 29 0.54 -0.92 9.75
C THR A 29 -0.39 -0.62 8.60
N LEU A 30 0.15 -0.62 7.38
CA LEU A 30 -0.57 -0.44 6.14
C LEU A 30 0.10 -1.30 5.07
N THR A 31 -0.67 -2.20 4.47
CA THR A 31 -0.23 -3.00 3.33
C THR A 31 -0.86 -2.45 2.07
N VAL A 32 -0.04 -2.01 1.12
CA VAL A 32 -0.46 -1.62 -0.23
C VAL A 32 -0.07 -2.76 -1.18
N MET A 33 -0.95 -3.11 -2.11
CA MET A 33 -0.74 -4.26 -3.00
C MET A 33 -1.20 -3.95 -4.42
N ALA A 34 -0.48 -4.47 -5.43
CA ALA A 34 -0.92 -4.42 -6.81
C ALA A 34 -2.19 -5.29 -6.96
N THR A 35 -3.23 -4.79 -7.62
CA THR A 35 -4.57 -5.42 -7.60
C THR A 35 -4.60 -6.88 -8.03
N GLN A 36 -3.71 -7.28 -8.94
CA GLN A 36 -3.64 -8.64 -9.49
C GLN A 36 -2.57 -9.51 -8.84
N MET A 37 -1.94 -9.05 -7.75
CA MET A 37 -0.89 -9.82 -7.07
C MET A 37 -1.50 -11.04 -6.37
N PRO A 38 -1.07 -12.28 -6.69
CA PRO A 38 -1.63 -13.50 -6.12
C PRO A 38 -1.07 -13.80 -4.71
N TYR A 39 -1.16 -12.84 -3.79
CA TYR A 39 -0.62 -12.97 -2.42
C TYR A 39 -1.68 -13.40 -1.39
N VAL A 40 -2.93 -12.96 -1.54
CA VAL A 40 -3.99 -13.13 -0.52
C VAL A 40 -4.85 -14.38 -0.74
N GLY A 41 -4.80 -14.99 -1.94
CA GLY A 41 -5.53 -16.21 -2.26
C GLY A 41 -4.99 -17.45 -1.54
N ARG A 42 -5.75 -18.55 -1.60
CA ARG A 42 -5.21 -19.89 -1.30
C ARG A 42 -4.60 -20.44 -2.59
N GLY A 43 -3.39 -21.00 -2.49
CA GLY A 43 -2.61 -21.53 -3.61
C GLY A 43 -3.41 -22.45 -4.51
#